data_AF-A0A923MKQ6-F1
#
_entry.id   AF-A0A923MKQ6-F1
#
_cell.length_a   1.000
_cell.length_b   1.000
_cell.length_c   1.000
_cell.angle_alpha   90.00
_cell.angle_beta   90.00
_cell.angle_gamma   90.00
#
_symmetry.space_group_name_H-M   'P 1'
#
loop_
_entity.id
_entity.type
_entity.pdbx_description
1 polymer ?
#
loop_
_entity_poly.entity_id
_entity_poly.type
_entity_poly.pdbx_seq_one_letter_code
_entity_poly.pdbx_strand_id
1 'polypeptide(L)'
;MGIADLYGTWRMTHYEEDGREYRPGEEHIASMLCFDCLWSDLLEGYVMRADWYHAAGLDTDTPQYRSEKHLLAEQIEEPLMPGLPNETWSVRLTDEETGAAFFAALTNRNSLLVRIPYEKNGGAGVRTVTYMRSSGFLPPTLENAMTGEPEKSLIFYWRDPPAEVTEPLSVIPMNALEPNGQNKLLVGRWYETDIQFSVGTPVLNDDGTQQSWISEKVVYEGKIKINEPMFFSLTIPEDTARVCLFMKRPWDVSWFTWPITDQAPFYVSGDTFLTGGS
;
A
#
# COMPACT_ATOMS: atom_id res chain seq x y z
N MET A 1 1.46 19.93 -21.16
CA MET A 1 1.34 18.66 -20.44
C MET A 1 2.65 17.93 -20.69
N GLY A 2 3.28 17.38 -19.67
CA GLY A 2 4.59 16.73 -19.77
C GLY A 2 4.77 15.73 -18.63
N ILE A 3 5.95 15.13 -18.52
CA ILE A 3 6.17 14.00 -17.61
C ILE A 3 5.82 14.28 -16.14
N ALA A 4 5.94 15.53 -15.69
CA ALA A 4 5.54 15.97 -14.35
C ALA A 4 4.04 15.80 -14.08
N ASP A 5 3.20 15.80 -15.12
CA ASP A 5 1.78 15.47 -14.97
C ASP A 5 1.56 14.01 -14.56
N LEU A 6 2.54 13.10 -14.63
CA LEU A 6 2.34 11.75 -14.09
C LEU A 6 2.42 11.70 -12.57
N TYR A 7 3.06 12.68 -11.92
CA TYR A 7 3.32 12.65 -10.48
C TYR A 7 2.07 12.33 -9.63
N GLY A 8 2.21 11.42 -8.68
CA GLY A 8 1.16 11.00 -7.76
C GLY A 8 0.59 9.61 -8.04
N THR A 9 -0.53 9.30 -7.38
CA THR A 9 -1.15 7.97 -7.39
C THR A 9 -2.30 7.89 -8.39
N TRP A 10 -2.38 6.77 -9.09
CA TRP A 10 -3.38 6.46 -10.11
C TRP A 10 -3.99 5.10 -9.81
N ARG A 11 -5.32 5.01 -9.82
CA ARG A 11 -6.05 3.79 -9.46
C ARG A 11 -6.86 3.30 -10.64
N MET A 12 -6.78 2.00 -10.88
CA MET A 12 -7.57 1.33 -11.90
C MET A 12 -9.06 1.50 -11.60
N THR A 13 -9.82 1.91 -12.61
CA THR A 13 -11.28 2.12 -12.48
C THR A 13 -12.09 1.22 -13.39
N HIS A 14 -11.57 0.93 -14.60
CA HIS A 14 -12.20 0.08 -15.60
C HIS A 14 -11.12 -0.55 -16.46
N TYR A 15 -11.41 -1.68 -17.10
CA TYR A 15 -10.59 -2.18 -18.19
C TYR A 15 -11.46 -2.69 -19.34
N GLU A 16 -10.90 -2.61 -20.54
CA GLU A 16 -11.50 -3.11 -21.76
C GLU A 16 -10.72 -4.33 -22.26
N GLU A 17 -11.45 -5.41 -22.52
CA GLU A 17 -10.93 -6.64 -23.11
C GLU A 17 -11.89 -7.09 -24.23
N ASP A 18 -11.37 -7.33 -25.43
CA ASP A 18 -12.16 -7.75 -26.60
C ASP A 18 -13.39 -6.87 -26.91
N GLY A 19 -13.26 -5.55 -26.71
CA GLY A 19 -14.33 -4.57 -26.94
C GLY A 19 -15.43 -4.55 -25.87
N ARG A 20 -15.20 -5.21 -24.73
CA ARG A 20 -16.10 -5.20 -23.57
C ARG A 20 -15.44 -4.49 -22.41
N GLU A 21 -16.22 -3.66 -21.72
CA GLU A 21 -15.79 -2.94 -20.53
C GLU A 21 -16.13 -3.76 -19.27
N TYR A 22 -15.19 -3.79 -18.33
CA TYR A 22 -15.27 -4.52 -17.07
C TYR A 22 -14.91 -3.61 -15.90
N ARG A 23 -15.49 -3.90 -14.74
CA ARG A 23 -15.24 -3.17 -13.50
C ARG A 23 -14.32 -3.96 -12.57
N PRO A 24 -13.23 -3.36 -12.05
CA PRO A 24 -12.26 -4.05 -11.20
C PRO A 24 -12.89 -4.71 -9.97
N GLY A 25 -13.83 -4.02 -9.33
CA GLY A 25 -14.52 -4.54 -8.14
C GLY A 25 -15.41 -5.76 -8.41
N GLU A 26 -16.02 -5.84 -9.59
CA GLU A 26 -16.84 -6.99 -10.02
C GLU A 26 -15.97 -8.19 -10.41
N GLU A 27 -14.76 -7.92 -10.89
CA GLU A 27 -13.77 -8.92 -11.31
C GLU A 27 -12.78 -9.27 -10.19
N HIS A 28 -12.97 -8.71 -8.99
CA HIS A 28 -12.13 -8.93 -7.81
C HIS A 28 -10.63 -8.68 -8.08
N ILE A 29 -10.34 -7.65 -8.87
CA ILE A 29 -9.00 -7.17 -9.19
C ILE A 29 -8.81 -5.73 -8.76
N ALA A 30 -7.58 -5.37 -8.43
CA ALA A 30 -7.19 -3.99 -8.18
C ALA A 30 -5.82 -3.70 -8.81
N SER A 31 -5.60 -2.45 -9.18
CA SER A 31 -4.29 -2.00 -9.59
C SER A 31 -4.06 -0.53 -9.29
N MET A 32 -2.82 -0.20 -8.94
CA MET A 32 -2.40 1.13 -8.56
C MET A 32 -1.03 1.43 -9.15
N LEU A 33 -0.88 2.61 -9.75
CA LEU A 33 0.38 3.14 -10.24
C LEU A 33 0.75 4.37 -9.41
N CYS A 34 1.95 4.37 -8.83
CA CYS A 34 2.47 5.47 -8.04
C CYS A 34 3.67 6.05 -8.75
N PHE A 35 3.57 7.30 -9.20
CA PHE A 35 4.67 8.00 -9.85
C PHE A 35 5.31 8.98 -8.89
N ASP A 36 6.63 8.87 -8.76
CA ASP A 36 7.43 9.76 -7.93
C ASP A 36 8.66 10.26 -8.67
N CYS A 37 9.16 11.42 -8.24
CA CYS A 37 10.36 12.02 -8.79
C CYS A 37 11.51 11.75 -7.83
N LEU A 38 12.41 10.84 -8.22
CA LEU A 38 13.52 10.38 -7.39
C LEU A 38 14.85 10.81 -7.99
N TRP A 39 15.82 11.14 -7.13
CA TRP A 39 17.19 11.37 -7.56
C TRP A 39 17.80 10.07 -8.11
N SER A 40 18.43 10.15 -9.28
CA SER A 40 19.20 9.05 -9.88
C SER A 40 20.67 9.44 -9.93
N ASP A 41 21.51 8.67 -9.24
CA ASP A 41 22.96 8.84 -9.29
C ASP A 41 23.52 8.50 -10.68
N LEU A 42 22.92 7.53 -11.38
CA LEU A 42 23.35 7.11 -12.72
C LEU A 42 23.15 8.22 -13.77
N LEU A 43 22.03 8.95 -13.66
CA LEU A 43 21.66 10.01 -14.61
C LEU A 43 21.98 11.41 -14.07
N GLU A 44 22.57 11.49 -12.87
CA GLU A 44 22.88 12.74 -12.15
C GLU A 44 21.72 13.75 -12.14
N GLY A 45 20.51 13.28 -11.80
CA GLY A 45 19.33 14.11 -11.84
C GLY A 45 18.06 13.46 -11.32
N TYR A 46 17.02 14.28 -11.17
CA TYR A 46 15.70 13.79 -10.80
C TYR A 46 15.00 13.15 -12.00
N VAL A 47 14.60 11.90 -11.83
CA VAL A 47 13.91 11.11 -12.85
C VAL A 47 12.53 10.68 -12.35
N MET A 48 11.59 10.58 -13.27
CA MET A 48 10.27 10.04 -12.96
C MET A 48 10.37 8.51 -12.87
N ARG A 49 9.89 7.96 -11.77
CA ARG A 49 9.83 6.52 -11.51
C ARG A 49 8.40 6.13 -11.21
N ALA A 50 8.04 4.89 -11.51
CA ALA A 50 6.75 4.34 -11.17
C ALA A 50 6.88 3.04 -10.38
N ASP A 51 6.08 2.90 -9.34
CA ASP A 51 5.76 1.62 -8.73
C ASP A 51 4.37 1.20 -9.19
N TRP A 52 4.26 -0.01 -9.72
CA TRP A 52 3.02 -0.62 -10.15
C TRP A 52 2.64 -1.76 -9.21
N TYR A 53 1.43 -1.71 -8.68
CA TYR A 53 0.86 -2.72 -7.81
C TYR A 53 -0.36 -3.35 -8.48
N HIS A 54 -0.49 -4.66 -8.35
CA HIS A 54 -1.61 -5.43 -8.85
C HIS A 54 -2.05 -6.48 -7.84
N ALA A 55 -3.37 -6.63 -7.70
CA ALA A 55 -3.99 -7.70 -6.95
C ALA A 55 -5.11 -8.34 -7.78
N ALA A 56 -5.25 -9.66 -7.67
CA ALA A 56 -6.31 -10.43 -8.31
C ALA A 56 -6.83 -11.54 -7.39
N GLY A 57 -8.09 -11.95 -7.59
CA GLY A 57 -8.75 -12.94 -6.74
C GLY A 57 -9.00 -12.42 -5.32
N LEU A 58 -9.37 -11.14 -5.19
CA LEU A 58 -9.62 -10.47 -3.91
C LEU A 58 -10.83 -11.04 -3.14
N ASP A 59 -11.66 -11.84 -3.80
CA ASP A 59 -12.77 -12.61 -3.25
C ASP A 59 -12.37 -13.98 -2.70
N THR A 60 -11.09 -14.36 -2.84
CA THR A 60 -10.56 -15.66 -2.40
C THR A 60 -9.75 -15.53 -1.11
N ASP A 61 -9.56 -16.66 -0.41
CA ASP A 61 -8.71 -16.72 0.78
C ASP A 61 -7.21 -16.52 0.45
N THR A 62 -6.81 -16.65 -0.82
CA THR A 62 -5.43 -16.52 -1.26
C THR A 62 -5.31 -15.57 -2.47
N PRO A 63 -5.55 -14.26 -2.29
CA PRO A 63 -5.39 -13.31 -3.38
C PRO A 63 -3.95 -13.28 -3.87
N GLN A 64 -3.78 -13.03 -5.17
CA GLN A 64 -2.47 -12.94 -5.80
C GLN A 64 -2.05 -11.48 -5.86
N TYR A 65 -0.89 -11.17 -5.28
CA TYR A 65 -0.31 -9.83 -5.30
C TYR A 65 0.96 -9.84 -6.16
N ARG A 66 1.10 -8.81 -6.99
CA ARG A 66 2.27 -8.59 -7.84
C ARG A 66 2.63 -7.11 -7.81
N SER A 67 3.93 -6.82 -7.85
CA SER A 67 4.39 -5.45 -8.00
C SER A 67 5.63 -5.36 -8.87
N GLU A 68 5.69 -4.33 -9.70
CA GLU A 68 6.87 -3.86 -10.40
C GLU A 68 7.29 -2.55 -9.75
N LYS A 69 8.50 -2.48 -9.22
CA LYS A 69 8.98 -1.28 -8.52
C LYS A 69 10.08 -0.59 -9.31
N HIS A 70 10.23 0.71 -9.08
CA HIS A 70 11.29 1.53 -9.66
C HIS A 70 11.33 1.56 -11.19
N LEU A 71 10.18 1.39 -11.86
CA LEU A 71 10.08 1.49 -13.31
C LEU A 71 10.52 2.88 -13.78
N LEU A 72 11.49 2.96 -14.68
CA LEU A 72 11.90 4.23 -15.29
C LEU A 72 10.78 4.72 -16.20
N ALA A 73 10.26 5.92 -15.94
CA ALA A 73 9.26 6.54 -16.78
C ALA A 73 9.92 7.50 -17.77
N GLU A 74 9.73 7.25 -19.06
CA GLU A 74 10.28 8.06 -20.15
C GLU A 74 9.14 8.52 -21.07
N GLN A 75 9.07 9.83 -21.30
CA GLN A 75 8.16 10.35 -22.32
C GLN A 75 8.59 9.88 -23.70
N ILE A 76 7.65 9.38 -24.49
CA ILE A 76 7.86 8.99 -25.89
C ILE A 76 7.13 9.96 -26.82
N GLU A 77 7.77 10.30 -27.94
CA GLU A 77 7.25 11.28 -28.91
C GLU A 77 6.18 10.68 -29.83
N GLU A 78 6.26 9.38 -30.09
CA GLU A 78 5.28 8.68 -30.92
C GLU A 78 4.05 8.32 -30.09
N PRO A 79 2.83 8.59 -30.60
CA PRO A 79 1.63 8.19 -29.89
C PRO A 79 1.56 6.67 -29.80
N LEU A 80 1.21 6.17 -28.62
CA LEU A 80 1.06 4.75 -28.36
C LEU A 80 0.00 4.09 -29.24
N MET A 81 -0.99 4.87 -29.68
CA MET A 81 -2.09 4.36 -30.48
C MET A 81 -2.44 5.27 -31.67
N PRO A 82 -2.24 4.82 -32.92
CA PRO A 82 -3.04 5.34 -34.02
C PRO A 82 -4.51 4.93 -33.77
N GLY A 83 -5.32 5.87 -33.27
CA GLY A 83 -6.76 5.67 -33.10
C GLY A 83 -7.30 5.68 -31.66
N LEU A 84 -6.50 5.99 -30.62
CA LEU A 84 -7.09 6.41 -29.34
C LEU A 84 -7.67 7.81 -29.50
N PRO A 85 -8.98 8.02 -29.31
CA PRO A 85 -9.50 9.37 -29.23
C PRO A 85 -8.92 10.02 -27.97
N ASN A 86 -8.23 11.15 -28.15
CA ASN A 86 -7.72 12.03 -27.08
C ASN A 86 -6.40 11.64 -26.41
N GLU A 87 -5.57 10.80 -27.03
CA GLU A 87 -4.18 10.68 -26.58
C GLU A 87 -3.48 12.04 -26.67
N THR A 88 -2.93 12.53 -25.56
CA THR A 88 -2.15 13.78 -25.57
C THR A 88 -0.66 13.53 -25.69
N TRP A 89 -0.14 12.53 -24.97
CA TRP A 89 1.24 12.05 -25.07
C TRP A 89 1.38 10.71 -24.32
N SER A 90 2.49 10.02 -24.56
CA SER A 90 2.73 8.66 -24.07
C SER A 90 4.01 8.52 -23.24
N VAL A 91 4.00 7.52 -22.36
CA VAL A 91 5.10 7.16 -21.49
C VAL A 91 5.44 5.68 -21.65
N ARG A 92 6.73 5.39 -21.72
CA ARG A 92 7.28 4.05 -21.57
C ARG A 92 7.73 3.87 -20.11
N LEU A 93 7.28 2.79 -19.49
CA LEU A 93 7.71 2.36 -18.15
C LEU A 93 8.63 1.16 -18.32
N THR A 94 9.91 1.33 -18.01
CA THR A 94 10.93 0.30 -18.22
C THR A 94 11.40 -0.23 -16.87
N ASP A 95 11.31 -1.55 -16.69
CA ASP A 95 12.07 -2.26 -15.67
C ASP A 95 13.52 -2.37 -16.18
N GLU A 96 14.44 -1.64 -15.55
CA GLU A 96 15.85 -1.62 -15.96
C GLU A 96 16.58 -2.93 -15.66
N GLU A 97 16.08 -3.74 -14.73
CA GLU A 97 16.69 -5.03 -14.38
C GLU A 97 16.29 -6.11 -15.39
N THR A 98 15.01 -6.16 -15.75
CA THR A 98 14.48 -7.22 -16.64
C THR A 98 14.40 -6.79 -18.11
N GLY A 99 14.45 -5.49 -18.38
CA GLY A 99 14.19 -4.90 -19.69
C GLY A 99 12.71 -4.93 -20.11
N ALA A 100 11.81 -5.37 -19.23
CA ALA A 100 10.38 -5.36 -19.50
C ALA A 100 9.88 -3.92 -19.67
N ALA A 101 9.08 -3.69 -20.70
CA ALA A 101 8.53 -2.37 -20.99
C ALA A 101 7.01 -2.42 -21.00
N PHE A 102 6.42 -1.47 -20.29
CA PHE A 102 4.99 -1.19 -20.30
C PHE A 102 4.74 0.18 -20.86
N PHE A 103 3.52 0.39 -21.33
CA PHE A 103 3.18 1.56 -22.09
C PHE A 103 1.88 2.17 -21.59
N ALA A 104 1.94 3.47 -21.31
CA ALA A 104 0.79 4.22 -20.86
C ALA A 104 0.62 5.53 -21.62
N ALA A 105 -0.62 5.93 -21.86
CA ALA A 105 -0.98 7.13 -22.59
C ALA A 105 -1.84 8.03 -21.70
N LEU A 106 -1.45 9.30 -21.59
CA LEU A 106 -2.23 10.29 -20.87
C LEU A 106 -3.32 10.83 -21.81
N THR A 107 -4.59 10.62 -21.45
CA THR A 107 -5.73 11.10 -22.27
C THR A 107 -6.23 12.47 -21.81
N ASN A 108 -6.05 12.77 -20.52
CA ASN A 108 -6.19 14.10 -19.93
C ASN A 108 -5.43 14.12 -18.59
N ARG A 109 -5.43 15.26 -17.89
CA ARG A 109 -4.71 15.40 -16.60
C ARG A 109 -5.12 14.41 -15.51
N ASN A 110 -6.26 13.75 -15.61
CA ASN A 110 -6.80 12.87 -14.57
C ASN A 110 -7.04 11.44 -15.05
N SER A 111 -6.73 11.11 -16.31
CA SER A 111 -6.94 9.78 -16.87
C SER A 111 -5.71 9.27 -17.62
N LEU A 112 -5.26 8.08 -17.24
CA LEU A 112 -4.12 7.36 -17.80
C LEU A 112 -4.60 6.00 -18.33
N LEU A 113 -4.31 5.70 -19.59
CA LEU A 113 -4.58 4.40 -20.20
C LEU A 113 -3.31 3.57 -20.22
N VAL A 114 -3.36 2.32 -19.76
CA VAL A 114 -2.22 1.39 -19.79
C VAL A 114 -2.60 0.17 -20.63
N ARG A 115 -1.72 -0.21 -21.56
CA ARG A 115 -1.91 -1.45 -22.33
C ARG A 115 -1.17 -2.59 -21.66
N ILE A 116 -1.90 -3.65 -21.34
CA ILE A 116 -1.34 -4.82 -20.67
C ILE A 116 -1.47 -6.01 -21.62
N PRO A 117 -0.35 -6.61 -22.06
CA PRO A 117 -0.41 -7.86 -22.78
C PRO A 117 -0.90 -8.96 -21.85
N TYR A 118 -1.75 -9.85 -22.37
CA TYR A 118 -2.17 -11.04 -21.66
C TYR A 118 -2.23 -12.23 -22.61
N GLU A 119 -2.13 -13.44 -22.07
CA GLU A 119 -2.35 -14.67 -22.82
C GLU A 119 -3.69 -15.27 -22.40
N LYS A 120 -4.53 -15.61 -23.39
CA LYS A 120 -5.81 -16.29 -23.16
C LYS A 120 -5.98 -17.39 -24.20
N ASN A 121 -6.20 -18.62 -23.72
CA ASN A 121 -6.35 -19.80 -24.58
C ASN A 121 -5.21 -20.00 -25.60
N GLY A 122 -3.97 -19.65 -25.22
CA GLY A 122 -2.80 -19.75 -26.11
C GLY A 122 -2.69 -18.65 -27.19
N GLY A 123 -3.57 -17.64 -27.15
CA GLY A 123 -3.48 -16.45 -27.99
C GLY A 123 -3.00 -15.23 -27.20
N ALA A 124 -2.18 -14.39 -27.84
CA ALA A 124 -1.77 -13.10 -27.30
C ALA A 124 -2.89 -12.07 -27.51
N GLY A 125 -3.32 -11.43 -26.43
CA GLY A 125 -4.27 -10.32 -26.42
C GLY A 125 -3.69 -9.08 -25.74
N VAL A 126 -4.36 -7.95 -25.88
CA VAL A 126 -4.01 -6.73 -25.17
C VAL A 126 -5.26 -6.14 -24.55
N ARG A 127 -5.24 -5.96 -23.23
CA ARG A 127 -6.30 -5.24 -22.50
C ARG A 127 -5.88 -3.80 -22.31
N THR A 128 -6.85 -2.90 -22.38
CA THR A 128 -6.64 -1.46 -22.11
C THR A 128 -7.22 -1.15 -20.75
N VAL A 129 -6.40 -0.65 -19.83
CA VAL A 129 -6.81 -0.38 -18.45
C VAL A 129 -6.84 1.12 -18.22
N THR A 130 -7.95 1.62 -17.69
CA THR A 130 -8.13 3.03 -17.37
C THR A 130 -7.84 3.27 -15.90
N TYR A 131 -6.85 4.12 -15.64
CA TYR A 131 -6.52 4.62 -14.32
C TYR A 131 -6.97 6.07 -14.18
N MET A 132 -7.54 6.37 -13.01
CA MET A 132 -7.89 7.73 -12.62
C MET A 132 -6.94 8.23 -11.54
N ARG A 133 -6.57 9.51 -11.62
CA ARG A 133 -5.74 10.15 -10.60
C ARG A 133 -6.47 10.16 -9.25
N SER A 134 -5.71 9.87 -8.20
CA SER A 134 -6.14 9.99 -6.80
C SER A 134 -5.46 11.18 -6.11
N SER A 135 -6.02 11.63 -4.99
CA SER A 135 -5.45 12.70 -4.15
C SER A 135 -4.07 12.35 -3.57
N GLY A 136 -3.86 11.06 -3.26
CA GLY A 136 -2.61 10.53 -2.73
C GLY A 136 -2.60 9.00 -2.70
N PHE A 137 -1.51 8.44 -2.16
CA PHE A 137 -1.39 7.01 -1.90
C PHE A 137 -2.43 6.59 -0.87
N LEU A 138 -2.60 7.38 0.20
CA LEU A 138 -3.56 7.10 1.25
C LEU A 138 -4.95 7.61 0.83
N PRO A 139 -6.02 6.87 1.15
CA PRO A 139 -7.38 7.35 0.89
C PRO A 139 -7.71 8.55 1.81
N PRO A 140 -8.54 9.50 1.35
CA PRO A 140 -8.87 10.70 2.14
C PRO A 140 -9.40 10.41 3.54
N THR A 141 -10.19 9.34 3.71
CA THR A 141 -10.70 8.92 5.03
C THR A 141 -9.55 8.62 6.00
N LEU A 142 -8.49 7.98 5.53
CA LEU A 142 -7.29 7.73 6.32
C LEU A 142 -6.46 9.01 6.51
N GLU A 143 -6.24 9.80 5.47
CA GLU A 143 -5.52 11.08 5.57
C GLU A 143 -6.16 11.98 6.63
N ASN A 144 -7.49 12.14 6.59
CA ASN A 144 -8.24 12.92 7.56
C ASN A 144 -8.11 12.36 8.98
N ALA A 145 -8.20 11.03 9.15
CA ALA A 145 -8.01 10.40 10.46
C ALA A 145 -6.62 10.70 11.03
N MET A 146 -5.60 10.74 10.18
CA MET A 146 -4.23 11.10 10.57
C MET A 146 -4.05 12.60 10.85
N THR A 147 -4.83 13.51 10.24
CA THR A 147 -4.70 14.96 10.55
C THR A 147 -5.07 15.32 11.99
N GLY A 148 -5.87 14.48 12.66
CA GLY A 148 -6.20 14.64 14.08
C GLY A 148 -5.14 14.08 15.03
N GLU A 149 -4.08 13.47 14.50
CA GLU A 149 -3.03 12.85 15.29
C GLU A 149 -2.22 13.91 16.05
N PRO A 150 -1.81 13.62 17.30
CA PRO A 150 -0.79 14.40 17.97
C PRO A 150 0.46 14.51 17.07
N GLU A 151 1.03 15.71 16.93
CA GLU A 151 2.20 16.00 16.07
C GLU A 151 3.39 15.05 16.25
N LYS A 152 3.43 14.32 17.36
CA LYS A 152 4.53 13.41 17.68
C LYS A 152 4.26 11.94 17.33
N SER A 153 3.07 11.58 16.84
CA SER A 153 2.66 10.19 16.63
C SER A 153 3.70 9.35 15.87
N LEU A 154 4.01 8.19 16.44
CA LEU A 154 5.10 7.27 16.14
C LEU A 154 4.64 6.17 15.21
N ILE A 155 3.35 5.96 15.09
CA ILE A 155 2.71 5.02 14.20
C ILE A 155 1.22 5.30 14.36
N PHE A 156 0.45 5.04 13.31
CA PHE A 156 -0.97 4.79 13.48
C PHE A 156 -1.21 3.31 13.31
N TYR A 157 -2.17 2.81 14.06
CA TYR A 157 -2.81 1.55 13.72
C TYR A 157 -4.33 1.71 13.76
N TRP A 158 -5.00 0.96 12.89
CA TRP A 158 -6.44 0.96 12.77
C TRP A 158 -6.91 -0.49 12.76
N ARG A 159 -7.67 -0.86 13.80
CA ARG A 159 -8.36 -2.15 13.87
C ARG A 159 -9.62 -2.11 13.00
N ASP A 160 -9.77 -3.12 12.17
CA ASP A 160 -10.92 -3.37 11.31
C ASP A 160 -11.33 -2.10 10.53
N PRO A 161 -10.41 -1.51 9.75
CA PRO A 161 -10.67 -0.27 9.03
C PRO A 161 -11.82 -0.45 8.03
N PRO A 162 -12.64 0.60 7.81
CA PRO A 162 -13.82 0.52 6.96
C PRO A 162 -13.45 0.33 5.49
N ALA A 163 -14.44 -0.05 4.68
CA ALA A 163 -14.30 -0.27 3.24
C ALA A 163 -13.66 0.92 2.50
N GLU A 164 -14.02 2.16 2.87
CA GLU A 164 -13.47 3.39 2.32
C GLU A 164 -11.94 3.52 2.47
N VAL A 165 -11.37 2.83 3.46
CA VAL A 165 -9.91 2.73 3.66
C VAL A 165 -9.35 1.47 3.01
N THR A 166 -10.03 0.34 3.11
CA THR A 166 -9.49 -0.94 2.62
C THR A 166 -9.57 -1.12 1.12
N GLU A 167 -10.63 -0.66 0.45
CA GLU A 167 -10.81 -0.84 -1.00
C GLU A 167 -9.73 -0.09 -1.81
N PRO A 168 -9.41 1.19 -1.51
CA PRO A 168 -8.37 1.91 -2.25
C PRO A 168 -6.95 1.39 -1.99
N LEU A 169 -6.78 0.56 -0.95
CA LEU A 169 -5.53 -0.07 -0.54
C LEU A 169 -5.54 -1.60 -0.76
N SER A 170 -6.51 -2.13 -1.51
CA SER A 170 -6.66 -3.58 -1.77
C SER A 170 -5.50 -4.21 -2.52
N VAL A 171 -4.61 -3.40 -3.11
CA VAL A 171 -3.36 -3.84 -3.73
C VAL A 171 -2.25 -4.16 -2.72
N ILE A 172 -2.45 -3.82 -1.44
CA ILE A 172 -1.50 -4.09 -0.36
C ILE A 172 -1.77 -5.49 0.21
N PRO A 173 -0.77 -6.39 0.26
CA PRO A 173 -0.97 -7.74 0.74
C PRO A 173 -1.33 -7.79 2.22
N MET A 174 -2.19 -8.74 2.57
CA MET A 174 -2.48 -9.11 3.95
C MET A 174 -1.37 -9.98 4.52
N ASN A 175 -0.75 -9.56 5.62
CA ASN A 175 0.27 -10.35 6.32
C ASN A 175 -0.39 -11.12 7.48
N ALA A 176 -0.56 -12.42 7.33
CA ALA A 176 -1.12 -13.24 8.39
C ALA A 176 -0.11 -13.48 9.52
N LEU A 177 -0.40 -12.94 10.72
CA LEU A 177 0.42 -13.17 11.91
C LEU A 177 0.13 -14.53 12.54
N GLU A 178 -1.06 -15.08 12.28
CA GLU A 178 -1.51 -16.39 12.71
C GLU A 178 -2.52 -16.99 11.71
N PRO A 179 -2.71 -18.32 11.72
CA PRO A 179 -3.76 -18.95 10.93
C PRO A 179 -5.15 -18.45 11.34
N ASN A 180 -5.98 -18.10 10.37
CA ASN A 180 -7.39 -17.69 10.57
C ASN A 180 -7.57 -16.45 11.48
N GLY A 181 -6.65 -15.49 11.46
CA GLY A 181 -6.83 -14.22 12.18
C GLY A 181 -8.13 -13.51 11.75
N GLN A 182 -8.96 -13.16 12.72
CA GLN A 182 -10.31 -12.62 12.47
C GLN A 182 -10.35 -11.11 12.27
N ASN A 183 -9.39 -10.38 12.84
CA ASN A 183 -9.29 -8.94 12.74
C ASN A 183 -8.28 -8.54 11.68
N LYS A 184 -8.57 -7.42 11.02
CA LYS A 184 -7.64 -6.73 10.14
C LYS A 184 -7.00 -5.58 10.92
N LEU A 185 -5.69 -5.47 10.86
CA LEU A 185 -4.95 -4.38 11.44
C LEU A 185 -4.20 -3.65 10.34
N LEU A 186 -4.51 -2.37 10.14
CA LEU A 186 -3.71 -1.48 9.31
C LEU A 186 -2.68 -0.80 10.19
N VAL A 187 -1.42 -0.77 9.77
CA VAL A 187 -0.33 -0.12 10.51
C VAL A 187 0.46 0.77 9.55
N GLY A 188 0.72 2.02 9.91
CA GLY A 188 1.43 2.95 9.04
C GLY A 188 2.15 4.09 9.75
N ARG A 189 2.99 4.83 9.01
CA ARG A 189 3.87 5.87 9.53
C ARG A 189 4.19 6.94 8.47
N TRP A 190 4.48 8.16 8.93
CA TRP A 190 5.07 9.29 8.18
C TRP A 190 6.59 9.22 7.90
N TYR A 191 7.30 8.24 8.46
CA TYR A 191 8.74 8.03 8.38
C TYR A 191 8.99 6.55 8.13
N GLU A 192 10.17 6.20 7.64
CA GLU A 192 10.56 4.80 7.60
C GLU A 192 10.63 4.24 9.03
N THR A 193 10.12 3.03 9.28
CA THR A 193 10.13 2.41 10.62
C THR A 193 10.26 0.90 10.50
N ASP A 194 11.26 0.34 11.19
CA ASP A 194 11.38 -1.10 11.33
C ASP A 194 10.32 -1.60 12.31
N ILE A 195 9.65 -2.68 11.96
CA ILE A 195 8.59 -3.29 12.76
C ILE A 195 8.82 -4.79 12.95
N GLN A 196 8.34 -5.28 14.07
CA GLN A 196 8.35 -6.71 14.38
C GLN A 196 7.10 -7.06 15.18
N PHE A 197 6.43 -8.17 14.84
CA PHE A 197 5.39 -8.74 15.70
C PHE A 197 5.94 -9.96 16.43
N SER A 198 5.70 -10.01 17.74
CA SER A 198 6.14 -11.09 18.62
C SER A 198 4.98 -11.64 19.42
N VAL A 199 4.84 -12.95 19.42
CA VAL A 199 3.99 -13.67 20.38
C VAL A 199 4.72 -13.75 21.72
N GLY A 200 3.98 -13.57 22.80
CA GLY A 200 4.54 -13.58 24.13
C GLY A 200 3.56 -13.21 25.22
N THR A 201 4.11 -12.78 26.36
CA THR A 201 3.33 -12.45 27.54
C THR A 201 3.77 -11.07 28.07
N PRO A 202 2.82 -10.17 28.40
CA PRO A 202 3.15 -8.89 29.01
C PRO A 202 3.55 -9.08 30.48
N VAL A 203 4.52 -8.29 30.93
CA VAL A 203 4.78 -8.07 32.36
C VAL A 203 4.12 -6.75 32.72
N LEU A 204 3.19 -6.77 33.66
CA LEU A 204 2.40 -5.61 34.06
C LEU A 204 2.89 -5.04 35.38
N ASN A 205 2.77 -3.73 35.53
CA ASN A 205 2.87 -3.05 36.82
C ASN A 205 1.62 -3.33 37.67
N ASP A 206 1.67 -2.99 38.97
CA ASP A 206 0.55 -3.16 39.90
C ASP A 206 -0.72 -2.38 39.48
N ASP A 207 -0.56 -1.31 38.70
CA ASP A 207 -1.66 -0.49 38.17
C ASP A 207 -2.24 -1.03 36.84
N GLY A 208 -1.73 -2.17 36.34
CA GLY A 208 -2.16 -2.80 35.10
C GLY A 208 -1.51 -2.24 33.83
N THR A 209 -0.66 -1.21 33.93
CA THR A 209 0.11 -0.71 32.78
C THR A 209 1.24 -1.67 32.41
N GLN A 210 1.68 -1.66 31.15
CA GLN A 210 2.78 -2.52 30.73
C GLN A 210 4.13 -2.05 31.31
N GLN A 211 4.83 -2.96 31.98
CA GLN A 211 6.22 -2.78 32.40
C GLN A 211 7.20 -3.23 31.33
N SER A 212 7.01 -4.44 30.78
CA SER A 212 7.87 -5.00 29.74
C SER A 212 7.15 -6.10 28.95
N TRP A 213 7.79 -6.65 27.91
CA TRP A 213 7.28 -7.78 27.14
C TRP A 213 8.28 -8.93 27.16
N ILE A 214 7.80 -10.14 27.43
CA ILE A 214 8.59 -11.36 27.29
C ILE A 214 8.25 -11.98 25.94
N SER A 215 9.15 -11.82 24.97
CA SER A 215 9.02 -12.41 23.63
C SER A 215 9.27 -13.91 23.68
N GLU A 216 8.31 -14.70 23.21
CA GLU A 216 8.42 -16.15 23.05
C GLU A 216 8.83 -16.49 21.61
N LYS A 217 8.18 -15.84 20.63
CA LYS A 217 8.41 -16.11 19.21
C LYS A 217 8.11 -14.87 18.36
N VAL A 218 9.04 -14.55 17.47
CA VAL A 218 8.82 -13.58 16.39
C VAL A 218 7.97 -14.20 15.29
N VAL A 219 6.88 -13.54 14.91
CA VAL A 219 5.95 -14.01 13.86
C VAL A 219 6.00 -13.15 12.60
N TYR A 220 6.54 -11.95 12.68
CA TYR A 220 6.74 -11.07 11.54
C TYR A 220 7.88 -10.08 11.79
N GLU A 221 8.66 -9.80 10.75
CA GLU A 221 9.65 -8.72 10.71
C GLU A 221 9.49 -7.98 9.38
N GLY A 222 9.58 -6.65 9.41
CA GLY A 222 9.43 -5.85 8.22
C GLY A 222 9.77 -4.39 8.45
N LYS A 223 9.50 -3.59 7.43
CA LYS A 223 9.77 -2.15 7.44
C LYS A 223 8.59 -1.44 6.78
N ILE A 224 7.98 -0.53 7.52
CA ILE A 224 6.96 0.37 6.99
C ILE A 224 7.68 1.55 6.32
N LYS A 225 7.38 1.78 5.04
CA LYS A 225 7.86 2.96 4.31
C LYS A 225 6.92 4.15 4.52
N ILE A 226 7.42 5.33 4.21
CA ILE A 226 6.65 6.57 4.29
C ILE A 226 5.41 6.45 3.40
N ASN A 227 4.23 6.70 3.98
CA ASN A 227 2.94 6.65 3.28
C ASN A 227 2.58 5.29 2.65
N GLU A 228 3.29 4.20 2.98
CA GLU A 228 2.99 2.83 2.55
C GLU A 228 2.63 1.98 3.78
N PRO A 229 1.38 2.06 4.27
CA PRO A 229 0.94 1.26 5.41
C PRO A 229 0.85 -0.21 5.04
N MET A 230 0.80 -1.07 6.05
CA MET A 230 0.77 -2.51 5.89
C MET A 230 -0.46 -3.09 6.59
N PHE A 231 -1.06 -4.11 5.97
CA PHE A 231 -2.14 -4.87 6.57
C PHE A 231 -1.62 -6.14 7.23
N PHE A 232 -2.21 -6.44 8.38
CA PHE A 232 -1.98 -7.66 9.15
C PHE A 232 -3.31 -8.32 9.51
N SER A 233 -3.35 -9.64 9.54
CA SER A 233 -4.49 -10.39 10.08
C SER A 233 -4.09 -11.14 11.34
N LEU A 234 -4.88 -10.97 12.39
CA LEU A 234 -4.68 -11.59 13.71
C LEU A 234 -6.00 -11.63 14.48
N THR A 235 -6.08 -12.44 15.53
CA THR A 235 -7.15 -12.38 16.52
C THR A 235 -6.71 -11.45 17.64
N ILE A 236 -7.44 -10.35 17.83
CA ILE A 236 -7.16 -9.40 18.90
C ILE A 236 -7.91 -9.87 20.15
N PRO A 237 -7.20 -10.22 21.25
CA PRO A 237 -7.86 -10.71 22.46
C PRO A 237 -8.59 -9.57 23.19
N GLU A 238 -9.74 -9.88 23.78
CA GLU A 238 -10.50 -8.98 24.65
C GLU A 238 -9.77 -8.74 26.00
N ASP A 239 -8.88 -9.65 26.38
CA ASP A 239 -8.19 -9.67 27.67
C ASP A 239 -6.68 -9.47 27.52
N THR A 240 -5.87 -10.46 27.90
CA THR A 240 -4.41 -10.32 27.96
C THR A 240 -3.83 -10.40 26.55
N ALA A 241 -3.07 -9.36 26.18
CA ALA A 241 -2.32 -9.35 24.94
C ALA A 241 -1.46 -10.61 24.77
N ARG A 242 -1.53 -11.23 23.60
CA ARG A 242 -0.67 -12.35 23.20
C ARG A 242 0.32 -11.98 22.11
N VAL A 243 0.07 -10.88 21.44
CA VAL A 243 0.90 -10.34 20.35
C VAL A 243 1.33 -8.93 20.75
N CYS A 244 2.59 -8.60 20.46
CA CYS A 244 3.14 -7.27 20.66
C CYS A 244 3.82 -6.79 19.38
N LEU A 245 3.52 -5.56 19.00
CA LEU A 245 4.18 -4.81 17.95
C LEU A 245 5.39 -4.09 18.52
N PHE A 246 6.55 -4.40 17.99
CA PHE A 246 7.82 -3.73 18.23
C PHE A 246 8.07 -2.74 17.10
N MET A 247 8.47 -1.51 17.45
CA MET A 247 8.75 -0.44 16.48
C MET A 247 10.11 0.21 16.75
N LYS A 248 10.85 0.53 15.70
CA LYS A 248 12.12 1.25 15.80
C LYS A 248 12.30 2.22 14.64
N ARG A 249 12.49 3.51 14.97
CA ARG A 249 12.80 4.52 13.96
C ARG A 249 14.29 4.47 13.58
N PRO A 250 14.69 5.00 12.41
CA PRO A 250 16.08 5.02 11.96
C PRO A 250 17.04 5.70 12.94
N TRP A 251 16.57 6.66 13.74
CA TRP A 251 17.37 7.40 14.71
C TRP A 251 17.23 6.92 16.16
N ASP A 252 16.42 5.89 16.43
CA ASP A 252 16.28 5.34 17.78
C ASP A 252 17.30 4.23 18.05
N VAL A 253 17.78 4.19 19.29
CA VAL A 253 18.64 3.10 19.77
C VAL A 253 17.81 1.89 20.18
N SER A 254 16.66 2.12 20.82
CA SER A 254 15.81 1.12 21.45
C SER A 254 14.51 0.89 20.69
N TRP A 255 13.95 -0.31 20.87
CA TRP A 255 12.62 -0.66 20.37
C TRP A 255 11.54 -0.16 21.34
N PHE A 256 10.43 0.33 20.78
CA PHE A 256 9.19 0.58 21.49
C PHE A 256 8.30 -0.65 21.36
N THR A 257 7.60 -1.02 22.43
CA THR A 257 6.72 -2.20 22.48
C THR A 257 5.27 -1.79 22.64
N TRP A 258 4.39 -2.45 21.90
CA TRP A 258 2.96 -2.21 21.90
C TRP A 258 2.17 -3.53 21.94
N PRO A 259 1.65 -3.96 23.10
CA PRO A 259 0.76 -5.10 23.20
C PRO A 259 -0.55 -4.85 22.45
N ILE A 260 -0.96 -5.81 21.63
CA ILE A 260 -2.19 -5.72 20.82
C ILE A 260 -3.33 -6.44 21.56
N THR A 261 -4.35 -5.68 21.94
CA THR A 261 -5.49 -6.12 22.78
C THR A 261 -6.52 -4.99 22.88
N ASP A 262 -7.76 -5.33 23.22
CA ASP A 262 -8.85 -4.37 23.44
C ASP A 262 -8.99 -3.87 24.88
N GLN A 263 -8.20 -4.40 25.83
CA GLN A 263 -8.36 -4.01 27.23
C GLN A 263 -8.00 -2.52 27.46
N ALA A 264 -8.86 -1.77 28.15
CA ALA A 264 -8.52 -0.43 28.62
C ALA A 264 -7.86 -0.50 30.02
N PRO A 265 -6.89 0.37 30.37
CA PRO A 265 -6.25 1.40 29.54
C PRO A 265 -4.85 0.96 29.10
N PHE A 266 -4.67 0.48 27.87
CA PHE A 266 -3.35 0.63 27.23
C PHE A 266 -3.16 2.08 26.78
N TYR A 267 -3.24 3.03 27.74
CA TYR A 267 -2.65 4.35 27.58
C TYR A 267 -1.14 4.15 27.58
N VAL A 268 -0.56 4.06 26.40
CA VAL A 268 0.89 4.10 26.27
C VAL A 268 1.30 5.57 26.25
N SER A 269 2.21 5.93 27.17
CA SER A 269 2.89 7.20 27.16
C SER A 269 3.71 7.37 25.87
N GLY A 270 3.66 8.56 25.28
CA GLY A 270 4.51 8.92 24.17
C GLY A 270 3.89 8.57 22.83
N ASP A 271 3.43 9.61 22.16
CA ASP A 271 3.60 9.71 20.72
C ASP A 271 3.05 8.51 19.93
N THR A 272 1.96 7.84 20.27
CA THR A 272 1.36 6.78 19.43
C THR A 272 -0.14 6.97 19.44
N PHE A 273 -0.79 6.94 18.27
CA PHE A 273 -2.21 7.29 18.15
C PHE A 273 -3.02 6.12 17.59
N LEU A 274 -4.09 5.80 18.32
CA LEU A 274 -5.18 4.96 17.88
C LEU A 274 -6.14 5.83 17.05
N THR A 275 -6.25 5.56 15.75
CA THR A 275 -7.42 6.03 14.99
C THR A 275 -8.59 5.13 15.41
N GLY A 276 -9.29 5.56 16.47
CA GLY A 276 -10.40 4.80 17.03
C GLY A 276 -11.48 4.56 15.98
N GLY A 277 -11.84 3.28 15.80
CA GLY A 277 -13.13 2.90 15.26
C GLY A 277 -14.21 3.37 16.25
N SER A 278 -15.11 4.22 15.77
CA SER A 278 -16.35 4.59 16.44
C SER A 278 -17.27 3.38 16.62
#